data_AF-A0A0J1BUD6-F1
#
_entry.id   AF-A0A0J1BUD6-F1
#
_cell.length_a   1.000
_cell.length_b   1.000
_cell.length_c   1.000
_cell.angle_alpha   90.00
_cell.angle_beta   90.00
_cell.angle_gamma   90.00
#
_symmetry.space_group_name_H-M   'P 1'
#
loop_
_entity.id
_entity.type
_entity.pdbx_description
1 polymer ?
#
loop_
_entity_poly.entity_id
_entity_poly.type
_entity_poly.pdbx_seq_one_letter_code
_entity_poly.pdbx_strand_id
1 'polypeptide(L)'
;MDSTGAVELDTAGQITRENHSTVADARRAVMDTAKTLAEQTSQDMQLHIEDPAGSRTFLVGADGTSRQESVSPAPATVEPPAPVEPARSESVPAVESVESVVSAPVEPVSAAELEPVEPASGETVPVAAAAEEEQAPAAPATAAAPAPNPFLGGRPSTARPAEPAAAEPAAAGSRRESLPSFVDRPEADAPAQRGWRGALNQLGLSLAPSAAELSQRQDEAAVSAHWAGPRTIAVLNPKGGAGKTPTVICLAAVFARLSGGGVLAWDNNNSLGSLGWRTFDAGHASTVVDLLGCTEHFMTSDARVGDLSEYVHHQPADRYDVLRSDDRSGDQERHMVTGDEVDRLHAVAAKYYRAIVMDSGNTERGANWQAMIGHADQVVIPVKSVDDAAEGASRVLAALHAGDTHAQELARNAVVVVLCCEPGHQKTKAKELAEEFAPYARAVATIPYDRALVEGRVRFSAMTPATRRAWLRAGAAVREGL
;
A
#
# COMPACT_ATOMS: atom_id res chain seq x y z
N MET A 1 -37.61 -7.66 10.71
CA MET A 1 -38.12 -9.01 10.35
C MET A 1 -37.52 -10.02 11.29
N ASP A 2 -38.29 -11.02 11.72
CA ASP A 2 -37.75 -12.10 12.55
C ASP A 2 -37.32 -13.33 11.72
N SER A 3 -36.76 -14.34 12.39
CA SER A 3 -36.32 -15.60 11.78
C SER A 3 -37.46 -16.54 11.36
N THR A 4 -38.71 -16.21 11.66
CA THR A 4 -39.90 -16.99 11.30
C THR A 4 -40.59 -16.50 10.02
N GLY A 5 -40.18 -15.34 9.49
CA GLY A 5 -40.79 -14.72 8.31
C GLY A 5 -41.88 -13.69 8.64
N ALA A 6 -42.02 -13.30 9.91
CA ALA A 6 -42.89 -12.20 10.29
C ALA A 6 -42.25 -10.84 9.97
N VAL A 7 -43.08 -9.95 9.43
CA VAL A 7 -42.72 -8.61 9.00
C VAL A 7 -43.56 -7.61 9.77
N GLU A 8 -42.89 -6.63 10.39
CA GLU A 8 -43.51 -5.37 10.78
C GLU A 8 -43.13 -4.33 9.73
N LEU A 9 -44.12 -3.72 9.08
CA LEU A 9 -43.93 -2.53 8.26
C LEU A 9 -44.45 -1.33 9.06
N ASP A 10 -43.59 -0.39 9.42
CA ASP A 10 -44.04 0.95 9.81
C ASP A 10 -44.13 1.81 8.54
N THR A 11 -45.34 2.28 8.22
CA THR A 11 -45.56 3.29 7.18
C THR A 11 -46.11 4.56 7.83
N ALA A 12 -45.25 5.58 7.97
CA ALA A 12 -45.59 6.90 8.53
C ALA A 12 -46.25 6.88 9.92
N GLY A 13 -45.86 5.93 10.78
CA GLY A 13 -46.39 5.74 12.13
C GLY A 13 -47.53 4.71 12.22
N GLN A 14 -47.93 4.10 11.10
CA GLN A 14 -48.90 3.00 11.08
C GLN A 14 -48.17 1.67 10.88
N ILE A 15 -48.10 0.87 11.95
CA ILE A 15 -47.48 -0.46 11.94
C ILE A 15 -48.49 -1.51 11.45
N THR A 16 -48.16 -2.21 10.37
CA THR A 16 -48.86 -3.43 9.92
C THR A 16 -47.99 -4.66 10.13
N ARG A 17 -48.63 -5.82 10.37
CA ARG A 17 -47.96 -7.12 10.52
C ARG A 17 -48.37 -8.07 9.40
N GLU A 18 -47.39 -8.64 8.72
CA GLU A 18 -47.57 -9.64 7.66
C GLU A 18 -46.70 -10.87 7.93
N ASN A 19 -47.23 -12.07 7.69
CA ASN A 19 -46.52 -13.33 7.86
C ASN A 19 -46.24 -13.95 6.49
N HIS A 20 -44.96 -14.08 6.13
CA HIS A 20 -44.51 -14.60 4.84
C HIS A 20 -43.80 -15.95 5.02
N SER A 21 -43.87 -16.83 4.01
CA SER A 21 -43.33 -18.19 4.09
C SER A 21 -41.80 -18.26 4.21
N THR A 22 -41.08 -17.23 3.77
CA THR A 22 -39.63 -17.10 3.96
C THR A 22 -39.23 -15.63 4.12
N VAL A 23 -38.08 -15.38 4.76
CA VAL A 23 -37.46 -14.05 4.84
C VAL A 23 -37.13 -13.47 3.45
N ALA A 24 -36.89 -14.33 2.45
CA ALA A 24 -36.64 -13.89 1.07
C ALA A 24 -37.92 -13.37 0.37
N ASP A 25 -39.08 -13.95 0.70
CA ASP A 25 -40.37 -13.51 0.17
C ASP A 25 -40.89 -12.27 0.90
N ALA A 26 -40.73 -12.24 2.23
CA ALA A 26 -40.92 -11.04 3.06
C ALA A 26 -40.17 -9.82 2.50
N ARG A 27 -38.87 -9.96 2.20
CA ARG A 27 -38.05 -8.89 1.62
C ARG A 27 -38.50 -8.46 0.23
N ARG A 28 -39.09 -9.36 -0.56
CA ARG A 28 -39.66 -9.03 -1.87
C ARG A 28 -40.93 -8.19 -1.70
N ALA A 29 -41.87 -8.66 -0.87
CA ALA A 29 -43.12 -7.96 -0.56
C ALA A 29 -42.88 -6.55 -0.03
N VAL A 30 -41.99 -6.37 0.95
CA VAL A 30 -41.64 -5.05 1.51
C VAL A 30 -41.07 -4.10 0.43
N MET A 31 -40.19 -4.59 -0.44
CA MET A 31 -39.60 -3.77 -1.50
C MET A 31 -40.61 -3.39 -2.60
N ASP A 32 -41.54 -4.29 -2.94
CA ASP A 32 -42.58 -4.01 -3.92
C ASP A 32 -43.67 -3.06 -3.36
N THR A 33 -43.99 -3.16 -2.06
CA THR A 33 -44.80 -2.17 -1.35
C THR A 33 -44.12 -0.79 -1.31
N ALA A 34 -42.82 -0.73 -1.03
CA ALA A 34 -42.07 0.54 -1.00
C ALA A 34 -42.04 1.24 -2.38
N LYS A 35 -41.85 0.49 -3.47
CA LYS A 35 -41.97 1.03 -4.84
C LYS A 35 -43.37 1.55 -5.13
N THR A 36 -44.39 0.74 -4.82
CA THR A 36 -45.80 1.11 -5.01
C THR A 36 -46.13 2.43 -4.30
N LEU A 37 -45.56 2.66 -3.12
CA LEU A 37 -45.77 3.88 -2.34
C LEU A 37 -44.94 5.08 -2.86
N ALA A 38 -43.69 4.86 -3.31
CA ALA A 38 -42.87 5.89 -3.94
C ALA A 38 -43.48 6.38 -5.28
N GLU A 39 -43.98 5.46 -6.09
CA GLU A 39 -44.72 5.75 -7.34
C GLU A 39 -46.00 6.55 -7.05
N GLN A 40 -46.81 6.13 -6.07
CA GLN A 40 -48.06 6.81 -5.69
C GLN A 40 -47.87 8.19 -5.06
N THR A 41 -46.77 8.40 -4.34
CA THR A 41 -46.44 9.71 -3.72
C THR A 41 -45.62 10.61 -4.63
N SER A 42 -44.99 10.06 -5.67
CA SER A 42 -44.01 10.75 -6.52
C SER A 42 -42.86 11.37 -5.72
N GLN A 43 -42.42 10.66 -4.68
CA GLN A 43 -41.33 11.04 -3.78
C GLN A 43 -40.39 9.86 -3.56
N ASP A 44 -39.09 10.14 -3.49
CA ASP A 44 -38.08 9.12 -3.21
C ASP A 44 -38.18 8.69 -1.74
N MET A 45 -38.30 7.38 -1.50
CA MET A 45 -38.52 6.80 -0.18
C MET A 45 -37.28 6.07 0.33
N GLN A 46 -36.84 6.39 1.54
CA GLN A 46 -35.79 5.65 2.21
C GLN A 46 -36.38 4.45 2.97
N LEU A 47 -36.16 3.25 2.45
CA LEU A 47 -36.61 1.99 3.02
C LEU A 47 -35.51 1.38 3.91
N HIS A 48 -35.82 1.24 5.20
CA HIS A 48 -34.98 0.52 6.15
C HIS A 48 -35.46 -0.93 6.30
N ILE A 49 -34.56 -1.91 6.19
CA ILE A 49 -34.86 -3.33 6.38
C ILE A 49 -33.89 -3.89 7.42
N GLU A 50 -34.43 -4.32 8.56
CA GLU A 50 -33.72 -5.18 9.52
C GLU A 50 -34.11 -6.64 9.28
N ASP A 51 -33.14 -7.47 8.92
CA ASP A 51 -33.28 -8.93 8.79
C ASP A 51 -32.22 -9.66 9.65
N PRO A 52 -32.37 -10.97 9.93
CA PRO A 52 -31.40 -11.71 10.74
C PRO A 52 -29.96 -11.79 10.19
N ALA A 53 -29.68 -11.28 8.98
CA ALA A 53 -28.34 -11.13 8.42
C ALA A 53 -27.83 -9.67 8.46
N GLY A 54 -28.61 -8.71 8.95
CA GLY A 54 -28.19 -7.33 9.20
C GLY A 54 -29.24 -6.27 8.89
N SER A 55 -28.89 -5.02 9.19
CA SER A 55 -29.67 -3.84 8.83
C SER A 55 -29.18 -3.30 7.47
N ARG A 56 -30.13 -2.88 6.61
CA ARG A 56 -29.87 -2.39 5.25
C ARG A 56 -30.76 -1.19 4.97
N THR A 57 -30.22 -0.18 4.29
CA THR A 57 -31.01 0.97 3.84
C THR A 57 -30.97 1.06 2.32
N PHE A 58 -32.15 1.22 1.71
CA PHE A 58 -32.35 1.42 0.28
C PHE A 58 -33.02 2.77 0.04
N LEU A 59 -32.58 3.51 -0.96
CA LEU A 59 -33.34 4.60 -1.55
C LEU A 59 -34.16 4.03 -2.72
N VAL A 60 -35.47 4.17 -2.65
CA VAL A 60 -36.42 3.74 -3.69
C VAL A 60 -36.95 4.99 -4.37
N GLY A 61 -36.55 5.21 -5.62
CA GLY A 61 -36.91 6.39 -6.38
C GLY A 61 -38.34 6.36 -6.91
N ALA A 62 -38.93 7.53 -7.12
CA ALA A 62 -40.23 7.67 -7.78
C ALA A 62 -40.26 7.20 -9.25
N ASP A 63 -39.10 6.84 -9.82
CA ASP A 63 -38.94 6.21 -11.14
C ASP A 63 -38.94 4.67 -11.10
N GLY A 64 -39.21 4.07 -9.94
CA GLY A 64 -39.22 2.63 -9.70
C GLY A 64 -37.83 2.00 -9.54
N THR A 65 -36.75 2.79 -9.62
CA THR A 65 -35.39 2.30 -9.36
C THR A 65 -35.14 2.17 -7.84
N SER A 66 -34.30 1.23 -7.45
CA SER A 66 -33.96 1.01 -6.04
C SER A 66 -32.45 0.86 -5.86
N ARG A 67 -31.82 1.78 -5.13
CA ARG A 67 -30.38 1.80 -4.86
C ARG A 67 -30.12 1.49 -3.40
N GLN A 68 -29.30 0.48 -3.13
CA GLN A 68 -28.83 0.18 -1.78
C GLN A 68 -27.78 1.22 -1.37
N GLU A 69 -28.02 1.93 -0.26
CA GLU A 69 -27.12 2.99 0.24
C GLU A 69 -26.14 2.44 1.27
N SER A 70 -26.60 1.59 2.18
CA SER A 70 -25.81 1.04 3.27
C SER A 70 -26.20 -0.40 3.62
N VAL A 71 -25.22 -1.12 4.18
CA VAL A 71 -25.40 -2.43 4.82
C VAL A 71 -24.58 -2.44 6.09
N SER A 72 -25.22 -2.68 7.23
CA SER A 72 -24.56 -2.97 8.49
C SER A 72 -24.82 -4.45 8.82
N PRO A 73 -23.80 -5.33 8.80
CA PRO A 73 -24.00 -6.72 9.20
C PRO A 73 -24.45 -6.76 10.66
N ALA A 74 -25.32 -7.71 11.01
CA ALA A 74 -25.70 -7.91 12.40
C ALA A 74 -24.43 -8.17 13.25
N PRO A 75 -24.30 -7.55 14.45
CA PRO A 75 -23.19 -7.88 15.33
C PRO A 75 -23.28 -9.36 15.69
N ALA A 76 -22.15 -10.08 15.60
CA ALA A 76 -22.11 -11.48 15.99
C ALA A 76 -22.45 -11.59 17.48
N THR A 77 -23.57 -12.25 17.80
CA THR A 77 -23.97 -12.52 19.18
C THR A 77 -22.91 -13.40 19.83
N VAL A 78 -22.01 -12.78 20.59
CA VAL A 78 -21.08 -13.50 21.47
C VAL A 78 -21.92 -14.10 22.60
N GLU A 79 -22.25 -15.38 22.46
CA GLU A 79 -22.89 -16.15 23.52
C GLU A 79 -21.96 -16.12 24.76
N PRO A 80 -22.42 -15.59 25.90
CA PRO A 80 -21.55 -15.39 27.05
C PRO A 80 -21.12 -16.74 27.63
N PRO A 81 -19.83 -16.93 27.99
CA PRO A 81 -19.39 -18.16 28.63
C PRO A 81 -20.13 -18.35 29.95
N ALA A 82 -20.73 -19.52 30.15
CA ALA A 82 -21.48 -19.83 31.35
C ALA A 82 -20.60 -19.72 32.62
N PRO A 83 -21.09 -19.10 33.71
CA PRO A 83 -20.30 -18.94 34.92
C PRO A 83 -20.04 -20.29 35.59
N VAL A 84 -18.78 -20.53 35.97
CA VAL A 84 -18.37 -21.71 36.73
C VAL A 84 -18.20 -21.32 38.19
N GLU A 85 -19.07 -21.84 39.06
CA GLU A 85 -18.95 -21.75 40.52
C GLU A 85 -19.07 -23.15 41.18
N PRO A 86 -18.63 -23.32 42.44
CA PRO A 86 -17.95 -24.54 42.85
C PRO A 86 -18.85 -25.69 43.34
N ALA A 87 -18.24 -26.87 43.43
CA ALA A 87 -18.89 -28.13 43.74
C ALA A 87 -19.50 -28.21 45.16
N ARG A 88 -20.60 -28.95 45.28
CA ARG A 88 -21.17 -29.43 46.54
C ARG A 88 -21.71 -30.85 46.37
N SER A 89 -21.48 -31.71 47.35
CA SER A 89 -21.88 -33.14 47.31
C SER A 89 -23.35 -33.35 47.64
N GLU A 90 -24.01 -34.37 47.04
CA GLU A 90 -24.49 -35.58 47.76
C GLU A 90 -25.26 -36.61 46.86
N SER A 91 -25.15 -37.89 47.24
CA SER A 91 -26.02 -39.07 46.95
C SER A 91 -26.44 -39.51 45.53
N VAL A 92 -25.81 -40.64 45.09
CA VAL A 92 -26.35 -41.91 44.48
C VAL A 92 -27.89 -42.16 44.47
N PRO A 93 -28.47 -43.08 43.62
CA PRO A 93 -27.83 -44.25 42.97
C PRO A 93 -28.20 -44.61 41.49
N ALA A 94 -27.45 -45.57 40.91
CA ALA A 94 -27.74 -46.61 39.88
C ALA A 94 -28.61 -46.27 38.64
N VAL A 95 -28.24 -46.58 37.39
CA VAL A 95 -27.92 -47.91 36.77
C VAL A 95 -27.22 -47.68 35.37
N GLU A 96 -26.56 -48.59 34.62
CA GLU A 96 -26.12 -49.99 34.76
C GLU A 96 -25.07 -50.42 33.66
N SER A 97 -24.50 -51.64 33.78
CA SER A 97 -24.24 -52.70 32.75
C SER A 97 -23.99 -52.39 31.25
N VAL A 98 -23.02 -52.97 30.52
CA VAL A 98 -21.89 -53.91 30.82
C VAL A 98 -20.74 -53.77 29.79
N GLU A 99 -19.51 -54.19 30.17
CA GLU A 99 -18.39 -54.78 29.36
C GLU A 99 -17.86 -54.07 28.08
N SER A 100 -16.54 -53.93 27.90
CA SER A 100 -15.55 -55.04 27.89
C SER A 100 -14.11 -54.59 28.24
N VAL A 101 -13.21 -55.54 28.52
CA VAL A 101 -11.95 -55.34 29.30
C VAL A 101 -10.75 -56.12 28.73
N VAL A 102 -9.52 -55.58 28.91
CA VAL A 102 -8.19 -56.23 29.20
C VAL A 102 -7.08 -55.22 28.80
N SER A 103 -6.16 -54.67 29.63
CA SER A 103 -5.31 -55.15 30.77
C SER A 103 -4.00 -55.83 30.31
N ALA A 104 -2.80 -55.67 30.91
CA ALA A 104 -2.19 -54.89 32.02
C ALA A 104 -0.61 -54.95 31.82
N PRO A 105 0.35 -54.81 32.79
CA PRO A 105 0.30 -54.54 34.26
C PRO A 105 1.42 -53.65 34.92
N VAL A 106 1.25 -53.33 36.24
CA VAL A 106 2.20 -53.37 37.42
C VAL A 106 3.57 -52.62 37.37
N GLU A 107 4.13 -51.92 38.39
CA GLU A 107 3.77 -51.42 39.76
C GLU A 107 4.79 -50.29 40.23
N PRO A 108 4.67 -49.64 41.42
CA PRO A 108 5.28 -48.30 41.71
C PRO A 108 6.18 -48.14 42.98
N VAL A 109 6.70 -46.91 43.20
CA VAL A 109 7.06 -46.23 44.49
C VAL A 109 7.03 -44.69 44.24
N SER A 110 6.59 -43.73 45.10
CA SER A 110 6.56 -43.52 46.57
C SER A 110 7.87 -42.89 47.12
N ALA A 111 7.92 -41.76 47.86
CA ALA A 111 6.91 -40.76 48.32
C ALA A 111 7.56 -39.41 48.81
N ALA A 112 6.72 -38.42 49.16
CA ALA A 112 6.97 -37.13 49.86
C ALA A 112 7.82 -36.05 49.14
N GLU A 113 7.50 -34.74 49.05
CA GLU A 113 6.61 -33.78 49.77
C GLU A 113 7.27 -33.00 50.92
N LEU A 114 7.35 -31.65 50.77
CA LEU A 114 6.96 -30.60 51.74
C LEU A 114 7.31 -29.18 51.21
N GLU A 115 6.37 -28.24 51.30
CA GLU A 115 6.57 -26.77 51.18
C GLU A 115 6.64 -26.14 52.63
N PRO A 116 6.29 -24.87 52.97
CA PRO A 116 5.99 -23.64 52.19
C PRO A 116 6.53 -22.30 52.80
N VAL A 117 5.99 -21.16 52.28
CA VAL A 117 5.72 -19.85 52.96
C VAL A 117 6.62 -18.63 52.63
N GLU A 118 5.98 -17.64 51.99
CA GLU A 118 6.27 -16.18 51.93
C GLU A 118 5.31 -15.43 52.92
N PRO A 119 5.36 -14.08 53.19
CA PRO A 119 6.10 -12.98 52.53
C PRO A 119 6.71 -11.90 53.51
N ALA A 120 7.14 -10.74 52.97
CA ALA A 120 6.80 -9.35 53.41
C ALA A 120 7.95 -8.32 53.62
N SER A 121 8.01 -7.34 52.70
CA SER A 121 8.22 -5.86 52.84
C SER A 121 9.25 -5.23 53.82
N GLY A 122 10.14 -4.35 53.30
CA GLY A 122 10.91 -3.40 54.14
C GLY A 122 11.93 -2.45 53.45
N GLU A 123 11.48 -1.24 53.07
CA GLU A 123 12.17 0.08 53.01
C GLU A 123 13.59 0.37 52.42
N THR A 124 13.63 1.47 51.62
CA THR A 124 14.68 2.51 51.46
C THR A 124 15.91 2.33 50.55
N VAL A 125 16.40 3.49 50.08
CA VAL A 125 17.52 3.74 49.13
C VAL A 125 18.38 4.87 49.69
N PRO A 126 19.71 4.89 49.44
CA PRO A 126 20.34 6.17 49.10
C PRO A 126 21.34 6.10 47.92
N VAL A 127 21.57 7.28 47.32
CA VAL A 127 22.57 7.55 46.27
C VAL A 127 23.85 8.13 46.91
N ALA A 128 25.01 7.99 46.26
CA ALA A 128 26.26 8.65 46.62
C ALA A 128 26.97 9.28 45.40
N ALA A 129 27.72 10.37 45.61
CA ALA A 129 28.38 11.18 44.57
C ALA A 129 29.77 11.72 45.03
N ALA A 130 30.46 12.47 44.16
CA ALA A 130 31.92 12.67 44.13
C ALA A 130 32.54 13.82 44.97
N ALA A 131 33.87 13.73 45.18
CA ALA A 131 34.91 14.78 45.40
C ALA A 131 36.30 14.07 45.28
N GLU A 132 37.31 14.50 44.50
CA GLU A 132 38.26 15.64 44.57
C GLU A 132 39.35 15.55 45.67
N GLU A 133 40.63 15.96 45.46
CA GLU A 133 41.31 16.51 44.26
C GLU A 133 42.14 15.41 43.50
N GLU A 134 43.45 15.40 43.15
CA GLU A 134 44.62 16.31 43.27
C GLU A 134 45.62 16.13 42.07
N GLN A 135 46.94 16.36 42.23
CA GLN A 135 47.90 16.70 41.14
C GLN A 135 49.17 15.78 41.12
N ALA A 136 50.37 16.22 40.69
CA ALA A 136 50.91 16.21 39.30
C ALA A 136 52.47 16.03 39.39
N PRO A 137 53.38 16.34 38.41
CA PRO A 137 53.29 16.72 36.99
C PRO A 137 54.35 16.03 36.05
N ALA A 138 54.66 16.65 34.89
CA ALA A 138 55.90 16.54 34.06
C ALA A 138 56.20 15.22 33.27
N ALA A 139 56.66 15.22 32.00
CA ALA A 139 56.82 16.27 30.95
C ALA A 139 56.84 15.61 29.51
N PRO A 140 57.27 16.23 28.37
CA PRO A 140 56.30 16.51 27.30
C PRO A 140 56.62 16.05 25.85
N ALA A 141 55.55 15.87 25.07
CA ALA A 141 55.52 15.71 23.59
C ALA A 141 54.06 15.91 23.10
N THR A 142 53.71 16.37 21.88
CA THR A 142 54.37 17.17 20.81
C THR A 142 53.25 17.79 19.95
N ALA A 143 53.44 18.98 19.36
CA ALA A 143 52.39 19.74 18.67
C ALA A 143 52.40 19.64 17.12
N ALA A 144 51.21 19.69 16.50
CA ALA A 144 51.01 19.81 15.04
C ALA A 144 49.76 20.65 14.73
N ALA A 145 49.72 21.30 13.55
CA ALA A 145 48.74 22.33 13.19
C ALA A 145 47.52 21.81 12.37
N PRO A 146 46.36 22.50 12.37
CA PRO A 146 45.16 22.07 11.66
C PRO A 146 45.23 22.30 10.13
N ALA A 147 44.56 21.44 9.37
CA ALA A 147 44.41 21.56 7.91
C ALA A 147 43.07 22.24 7.53
N PRO A 148 43.03 23.07 6.46
CA PRO A 148 41.84 23.81 6.06
C PRO A 148 40.81 22.96 5.27
N ASN A 149 39.52 23.23 5.50
CA ASN A 149 38.40 22.62 4.79
C ASN A 149 38.13 23.34 3.44
N PRO A 150 38.07 22.64 2.29
CA PRO A 150 38.04 23.26 0.96
C PRO A 150 36.70 23.85 0.49
N PHE A 151 35.62 23.78 1.29
CA PHE A 151 34.25 24.10 0.84
C PHE A 151 33.84 25.60 0.83
N LEU A 152 34.78 26.55 0.92
CA LEU A 152 34.47 27.99 0.99
C LEU A 152 35.26 28.87 0.01
N GLY A 153 34.57 29.34 -1.03
CA GLY A 153 34.85 30.62 -1.69
C GLY A 153 35.69 30.58 -2.97
N GLY A 154 35.02 30.71 -4.14
CA GLY A 154 35.67 30.98 -5.43
C GLY A 154 34.76 31.77 -6.37
N ARG A 155 35.08 33.05 -6.63
CA ARG A 155 34.44 33.89 -7.66
C ARG A 155 35.33 33.92 -8.93
N PRO A 156 34.76 34.22 -10.12
CA PRO A 156 35.30 33.72 -11.39
C PRO A 156 36.58 34.42 -11.85
N SER A 157 37.51 33.63 -12.39
CA SER A 157 38.67 34.12 -13.14
C SER A 157 38.29 34.37 -14.60
N THR A 158 38.62 35.55 -15.14
CA THR A 158 38.29 35.94 -16.52
C THR A 158 39.25 35.27 -17.51
N ALA A 159 38.76 34.32 -18.30
CA ALA A 159 39.54 33.70 -19.37
C ALA A 159 39.88 34.70 -20.48
N ARG A 160 41.15 34.76 -20.88
CA ARG A 160 41.64 35.49 -22.06
C ARG A 160 41.62 34.54 -23.27
N PRO A 161 41.09 34.94 -24.44
CA PRO A 161 41.21 34.13 -25.65
C PRO A 161 42.67 33.91 -26.08
N ALA A 162 42.96 32.75 -26.65
CA ALA A 162 44.22 32.44 -27.30
C ALA A 162 43.97 32.11 -28.78
N GLU A 163 44.86 32.55 -29.66
CA GLU A 163 44.75 32.32 -31.11
C GLU A 163 45.10 30.87 -31.52
N PRO A 164 44.57 30.39 -32.66
CA PRO A 164 44.81 29.02 -33.13
C PRO A 164 46.20 28.88 -33.79
N ALA A 165 47.09 28.10 -33.17
CA ALA A 165 48.31 27.62 -33.82
C ALA A 165 48.00 26.46 -34.79
N ALA A 166 48.68 26.43 -35.93
CA ALA A 166 48.46 25.44 -36.99
C ALA A 166 49.02 24.05 -36.65
N ALA A 167 48.52 23.03 -37.34
CA ALA A 167 48.94 21.64 -37.18
C ALA A 167 50.11 21.25 -38.10
N GLU A 168 51.00 20.39 -37.61
CA GLU A 168 51.80 19.47 -38.43
C GLU A 168 51.92 18.08 -37.74
N PRO A 169 52.21 16.99 -38.48
CA PRO A 169 51.96 15.61 -38.02
C PRO A 169 53.21 14.77 -37.76
N ALA A 170 53.14 13.81 -36.81
CA ALA A 170 54.07 12.67 -36.75
C ALA A 170 53.54 11.48 -35.91
N ALA A 171 54.14 10.31 -36.17
CA ALA A 171 54.25 9.13 -35.29
C ALA A 171 52.95 8.41 -34.82
N ALA A 172 52.62 7.30 -35.49
CA ALA A 172 51.88 6.20 -34.87
C ALA A 172 52.77 5.51 -33.80
N GLY A 173 52.22 5.07 -32.66
CA GLY A 173 53.12 4.46 -31.65
C GLY A 173 52.62 4.00 -30.29
N SER A 174 51.33 4.02 -29.92
CA SER A 174 50.88 3.16 -28.81
C SER A 174 49.44 2.69 -28.96
N ARG A 175 49.26 1.51 -29.56
CA ARG A 175 48.12 0.65 -29.20
C ARG A 175 48.38 0.13 -27.79
N ARG A 176 48.03 0.94 -26.78
CA ARG A 176 47.72 0.38 -25.45
C ARG A 176 46.45 -0.41 -25.63
N GLU A 177 46.60 -1.72 -25.77
CA GLU A 177 45.46 -2.63 -25.73
C GLU A 177 44.78 -2.43 -24.39
N SER A 178 43.54 -1.95 -24.43
CA SER A 178 42.70 -1.79 -23.25
C SER A 178 42.42 -3.17 -22.70
N LEU A 179 43.26 -3.59 -21.73
CA LEU A 179 43.02 -4.77 -20.90
C LEU A 179 41.54 -4.73 -20.47
N PRO A 180 40.74 -5.78 -20.76
CA PRO A 180 39.33 -5.75 -20.45
C PRO A 180 39.19 -5.57 -18.93
N SER A 181 38.53 -4.49 -18.52
CA SER A 181 38.26 -4.23 -17.11
C SER A 181 37.43 -5.40 -16.58
N PHE A 182 38.00 -6.14 -15.64
CA PHE A 182 37.28 -7.19 -14.92
C PHE A 182 36.19 -6.62 -13.98
N VAL A 183 36.15 -5.29 -13.82
CA VAL A 183 35.13 -4.56 -13.04
C VAL A 183 33.94 -4.18 -13.91
N ASP A 184 34.16 -3.86 -15.19
CA ASP A 184 33.13 -3.31 -16.10
C ASP A 184 32.60 -4.35 -17.10
N ARG A 185 32.23 -5.55 -16.62
CA ARG A 185 31.42 -6.47 -17.44
C ARG A 185 29.94 -6.08 -17.29
N PRO A 186 29.23 -5.68 -18.36
CA PRO A 186 27.82 -5.33 -18.27
C PRO A 186 27.00 -6.49 -17.68
N GLU A 187 26.01 -6.18 -16.85
CA GLU A 187 25.17 -7.21 -16.21
C GLU A 187 24.32 -8.01 -17.23
N ALA A 188 24.16 -7.49 -18.45
CA ALA A 188 23.64 -8.21 -19.61
C ALA A 188 24.56 -9.36 -20.08
N ASP A 189 25.88 -9.21 -19.98
CA ASP A 189 26.90 -10.20 -20.39
C ASP A 189 27.22 -11.22 -19.29
N ALA A 190 26.68 -11.07 -18.09
CA ALA A 190 26.80 -12.08 -17.05
C ALA A 190 26.07 -13.38 -17.48
N PRO A 191 26.62 -14.58 -17.22
CA PRO A 191 25.99 -15.85 -17.61
C PRO A 191 24.56 -16.00 -17.10
N ALA A 192 23.78 -16.91 -17.68
CA ALA A 192 22.45 -17.27 -17.18
C ALA A 192 22.52 -17.65 -15.69
N GLN A 193 21.60 -17.10 -14.89
CA GLN A 193 21.46 -17.37 -13.46
C GLN A 193 20.19 -18.17 -13.14
N ARG A 194 19.23 -18.27 -14.08
CA ARG A 194 17.92 -18.89 -13.84
C ARG A 194 17.61 -20.09 -14.74
N GLY A 195 16.70 -20.94 -14.28
CA GLY A 195 16.31 -22.18 -14.95
C GLY A 195 17.46 -23.18 -15.09
N TRP A 196 17.31 -24.14 -16.01
CA TRP A 196 18.33 -25.16 -16.26
C TRP A 196 19.68 -24.58 -16.74
N ARG A 197 19.66 -23.45 -17.46
CA ARG A 197 20.87 -22.72 -17.88
C ARG A 197 21.62 -22.16 -16.67
N GLY A 198 20.90 -21.59 -15.70
CA GLY A 198 21.44 -21.17 -14.41
C GLY A 198 22.04 -22.32 -13.60
N ALA A 199 21.32 -23.44 -13.48
CA ALA A 199 21.82 -24.61 -12.76
C ALA A 199 23.08 -25.21 -13.41
N LEU A 200 23.14 -25.27 -14.75
CA LEU A 200 24.35 -25.68 -15.47
C LEU A 200 25.52 -24.70 -15.29
N ASN A 201 25.25 -23.40 -15.18
CA ASN A 201 26.29 -22.41 -14.92
C ASN A 201 26.82 -22.45 -13.48
N GLN A 202 25.97 -22.80 -12.50
CA GLN A 202 26.40 -23.12 -11.14
C GLN A 202 27.31 -24.37 -11.10
N LEU A 203 27.22 -25.25 -12.09
CA LEU A 203 28.12 -26.40 -12.31
C LEU A 203 29.35 -26.06 -13.16
N GLY A 204 29.65 -24.77 -13.37
CA GLY A 204 30.88 -24.29 -14.03
C GLY A 204 30.77 -24.01 -15.53
N LEU A 205 29.57 -24.06 -16.11
CA LEU A 205 29.35 -23.64 -17.51
C LEU A 205 29.10 -22.13 -17.63
N SER A 206 29.18 -21.60 -18.86
CA SER A 206 29.01 -20.17 -19.15
C SER A 206 27.95 -19.93 -20.23
N LEU A 207 26.80 -20.60 -20.11
CA LEU A 207 25.67 -20.45 -21.03
C LEU A 207 25.09 -19.04 -20.92
N ALA A 208 24.91 -18.38 -22.07
CA ALA A 208 24.29 -17.06 -22.15
C ALA A 208 22.85 -17.06 -21.54
N PRO A 209 22.39 -15.94 -20.95
CA PRO A 209 21.02 -15.80 -20.46
C PRO A 209 19.97 -16.01 -21.57
N SER A 210 18.73 -16.27 -21.17
CA SER A 210 17.59 -16.33 -22.10
C SER A 210 17.05 -14.93 -22.44
N ALA A 211 16.33 -14.76 -23.55
CA ALA A 211 15.71 -13.47 -23.89
C ALA A 211 14.74 -12.97 -22.78
N ALA A 212 14.02 -13.88 -22.13
CA ALA A 212 13.14 -13.55 -20.99
C ALA A 212 13.91 -13.12 -19.73
N GLU A 213 15.14 -13.63 -19.56
CA GLU A 213 16.05 -13.27 -18.47
C GLU A 213 16.76 -11.94 -18.75
N LEU A 214 17.22 -11.71 -19.98
CA LEU A 214 17.76 -10.42 -20.42
C LEU A 214 16.73 -9.30 -20.25
N SER A 215 15.50 -9.52 -20.73
CA SER A 215 14.37 -8.60 -20.49
C SER A 215 14.09 -8.38 -19.01
N GLN A 216 14.27 -9.39 -18.14
CA GLN A 216 14.13 -9.19 -16.70
C GLN A 216 15.26 -8.32 -16.13
N ARG A 217 16.52 -8.55 -16.51
CA ARG A 217 17.65 -7.72 -16.07
C ARG A 217 17.55 -6.29 -16.58
N GLN A 218 17.05 -6.09 -17.79
CA GLN A 218 16.80 -4.76 -18.36
C GLN A 218 15.79 -3.98 -17.51
N ASP A 219 14.66 -4.58 -17.13
CA ASP A 219 13.69 -3.94 -16.25
C ASP A 219 14.22 -3.74 -14.81
N GLU A 220 14.96 -4.71 -14.27
CA GLU A 220 15.60 -4.61 -12.95
C GLU A 220 16.63 -3.46 -12.92
N ALA A 221 17.44 -3.31 -13.98
CA ALA A 221 18.37 -2.20 -14.16
C ALA A 221 17.66 -0.85 -14.40
N ALA A 222 16.55 -0.83 -15.15
CA ALA A 222 15.75 0.38 -15.36
C ALA A 222 15.19 0.90 -14.03
N VAL A 223 14.48 0.06 -13.26
CA VAL A 223 13.87 0.45 -11.97
C VAL A 223 14.92 0.82 -10.91
N SER A 224 16.06 0.13 -10.89
CA SER A 224 17.15 0.42 -9.94
C SER A 224 18.03 1.61 -10.33
N ALA A 225 17.90 2.12 -11.56
CA ALA A 225 18.72 3.23 -12.06
C ALA A 225 18.67 4.47 -11.16
N HIS A 226 19.78 5.20 -11.09
CA HIS A 226 19.80 6.48 -10.37
C HIS A 226 18.94 7.54 -11.08
N TRP A 227 18.52 8.56 -10.32
CA TRP A 227 17.82 9.76 -10.79
C TRP A 227 18.02 10.87 -9.77
N ALA A 228 18.05 12.12 -10.23
CA ALA A 228 18.17 13.29 -9.37
C ALA A 228 16.83 13.65 -8.73
N GLY A 229 16.86 14.07 -7.46
CA GLY A 229 15.68 14.51 -6.71
C GLY A 229 14.74 13.38 -6.27
N PRO A 230 13.68 13.73 -5.52
CA PRO A 230 12.50 12.88 -5.32
C PRO A 230 11.72 12.73 -6.64
N ARG A 231 10.89 11.69 -6.75
CA ARG A 231 9.98 11.50 -7.90
C ARG A 231 8.57 11.12 -7.46
N THR A 232 7.57 11.78 -8.02
CA THR A 232 6.15 11.57 -7.68
C THR A 232 5.42 10.82 -8.78
N ILE A 233 4.75 9.72 -8.42
CA ILE A 233 3.95 8.88 -9.31
C ILE A 233 2.49 8.98 -8.85
N ALA A 234 1.65 9.66 -9.64
CA ALA A 234 0.24 9.81 -9.37
C ALA A 234 -0.57 8.64 -9.96
N VAL A 235 -1.28 7.88 -9.12
CA VAL A 235 -2.12 6.75 -9.56
C VAL A 235 -3.59 7.20 -9.63
N LEU A 236 -4.11 7.35 -10.85
CA LEU A 236 -5.35 8.09 -11.15
C LEU A 236 -6.44 7.19 -11.75
N ASN A 237 -7.62 7.19 -11.13
CA ASN A 237 -8.88 6.77 -11.77
C ASN A 237 -10.09 7.26 -10.92
N PRO A 238 -11.06 8.03 -11.47
CA PRO A 238 -12.26 8.43 -10.73
C PRO A 238 -13.18 7.24 -10.40
N LYS A 239 -13.13 6.14 -11.17
CA LYS A 239 -14.02 5.00 -11.00
C LYS A 239 -13.64 4.21 -9.74
N GLY A 240 -14.56 4.19 -8.78
CA GLY A 240 -14.43 3.44 -7.53
C GLY A 240 -14.08 1.97 -7.79
N GLY A 241 -13.10 1.44 -7.07
CA GLY A 241 -12.68 0.05 -7.22
C GLY A 241 -11.88 -0.28 -8.49
N ALA A 242 -11.48 0.70 -9.32
CA ALA A 242 -10.69 0.48 -10.55
C ALA A 242 -9.29 -0.15 -10.34
N GLY A 243 -8.82 -0.26 -9.09
CA GLY A 243 -7.56 -0.93 -8.76
C GLY A 243 -6.36 -0.01 -8.52
N LYS A 244 -6.61 1.27 -8.18
CA LYS A 244 -5.58 2.22 -7.75
C LYS A 244 -4.74 1.70 -6.59
N THR A 245 -5.34 1.38 -5.45
CA THR A 245 -4.59 0.92 -4.26
C THR A 245 -3.72 -0.32 -4.47
N PRO A 246 -4.18 -1.41 -5.12
CA PRO A 246 -3.29 -2.52 -5.51
C PRO A 246 -2.13 -2.07 -6.42
N THR A 247 -2.36 -1.11 -7.32
CA THR A 247 -1.34 -0.54 -8.21
C THR A 247 -0.31 0.30 -7.43
N VAL A 248 -0.76 1.17 -6.52
CA VAL A 248 0.09 1.95 -5.61
C VAL A 248 0.99 1.03 -4.80
N ILE A 249 0.42 0.02 -4.13
CA ILE A 249 1.17 -0.96 -3.34
C ILE A 249 2.20 -1.71 -4.20
N CYS A 250 1.81 -2.18 -5.38
CA CYS A 250 2.71 -3.00 -6.20
C CYS A 250 3.83 -2.16 -6.85
N LEU A 251 3.57 -0.92 -7.25
CA LEU A 251 4.61 0.00 -7.72
C LEU A 251 5.54 0.41 -6.58
N ALA A 252 5.01 0.80 -5.41
CA ALA A 252 5.81 1.15 -4.24
C ALA A 252 6.73 -0.02 -3.83
N ALA A 253 6.22 -1.26 -3.82
CA ALA A 253 7.02 -2.46 -3.59
C ALA A 253 8.05 -2.72 -4.70
N VAL A 254 7.75 -2.47 -5.98
CA VAL A 254 8.74 -2.63 -7.07
C VAL A 254 9.91 -1.64 -6.91
N PHE A 255 9.61 -0.36 -6.67
CA PHE A 255 10.63 0.66 -6.47
C PHE A 255 11.42 0.44 -5.16
N ALA A 256 10.77 0.20 -4.02
CA ALA A 256 11.46 0.02 -2.74
C ALA A 256 12.37 -1.23 -2.70
N ARG A 257 12.02 -2.28 -3.44
CA ARG A 257 12.79 -3.54 -3.49
C ARG A 257 14.00 -3.49 -4.44
N LEU A 258 14.12 -2.46 -5.30
CA LEU A 258 15.15 -2.37 -6.34
C LEU A 258 15.92 -1.04 -6.35
N SER A 259 15.31 0.09 -6.02
CA SER A 259 15.90 1.44 -6.16
C SER A 259 16.73 1.91 -4.95
N GLY A 260 16.84 1.10 -3.89
CA GLY A 260 17.73 1.28 -2.73
C GLY A 260 17.39 2.44 -1.77
N GLY A 261 16.65 3.45 -2.21
CA GLY A 261 16.14 4.55 -1.37
C GLY A 261 14.70 4.33 -0.89
N GLY A 262 14.30 5.06 0.14
CA GLY A 262 12.94 4.99 0.70
C GLY A 262 11.86 5.38 -0.30
N VAL A 263 10.72 4.68 -0.23
CA VAL A 263 9.53 4.94 -1.06
C VAL A 263 8.31 5.07 -0.17
N LEU A 264 7.51 6.13 -0.38
CA LEU A 264 6.26 6.35 0.33
C LEU A 264 5.07 5.99 -0.57
N ALA A 265 4.13 5.20 -0.06
CA ALA A 265 2.79 5.05 -0.62
C ALA A 265 1.83 5.94 0.19
N TRP A 266 1.14 6.88 -0.45
CA TRP A 266 0.31 7.88 0.22
C TRP A 266 -1.14 7.81 -0.29
N ASP A 267 -2.10 7.58 0.60
CA ASP A 267 -3.54 7.64 0.31
C ASP A 267 -4.03 9.10 0.32
N ASN A 268 -4.08 9.75 -0.84
CA ASN A 268 -4.56 11.13 -1.00
C ASN A 268 -6.08 11.14 -1.25
N ASN A 269 -6.83 10.62 -0.26
CA ASN A 269 -8.27 10.50 -0.31
C ASN A 269 -8.92 11.15 0.92
N ASN A 270 -9.78 12.15 0.69
CA ASN A 270 -10.52 12.88 1.74
C ASN A 270 -11.81 12.15 2.17
N SER A 271 -11.86 10.83 1.95
CA SER A 271 -12.95 9.94 2.32
C SER A 271 -12.36 8.64 2.86
N LEU A 272 -13.13 7.56 2.99
CA LEU A 272 -12.58 6.28 3.45
C LEU A 272 -11.54 5.75 2.43
N GLY A 273 -10.25 5.93 2.73
CA GLY A 273 -9.14 5.41 1.93
C GLY A 273 -9.10 3.89 1.92
N SER A 274 -8.45 3.34 0.89
CA SER A 274 -8.28 1.89 0.77
C SER A 274 -6.87 1.41 1.06
N LEU A 275 -5.86 2.28 1.11
CA LEU A 275 -4.48 1.87 1.40
C LEU A 275 -4.35 1.32 2.82
N GLY A 276 -5.12 1.85 3.79
CA GLY A 276 -5.10 1.41 5.18
C GLY A 276 -5.38 -0.09 5.37
N TRP A 277 -6.54 -0.56 4.94
CA TRP A 277 -6.93 -1.97 5.10
C TRP A 277 -6.19 -2.94 4.17
N ARG A 278 -5.57 -2.44 3.10
CA ARG A 278 -4.75 -3.23 2.15
C ARG A 278 -3.28 -3.39 2.58
N THR A 279 -2.84 -2.68 3.63
CA THR A 279 -1.45 -2.66 4.11
C THR A 279 -1.36 -3.12 5.57
N PHE A 280 -0.15 -3.30 6.08
CA PHE A 280 0.10 -3.58 7.50
C PHE A 280 0.15 -2.28 8.29
N ASP A 281 -0.44 -2.27 9.47
CA ASP A 281 -0.20 -1.29 10.52
C ASP A 281 1.18 -1.51 11.16
N ALA A 282 1.74 -0.44 11.76
CA ALA A 282 3.04 -0.47 12.43
C ALA A 282 2.93 -0.32 13.96
N GLY A 283 1.79 -0.71 14.57
CA GLY A 283 1.55 -0.61 16.01
C GLY A 283 1.06 0.75 16.53
N HIS A 284 0.76 1.69 15.62
CA HIS A 284 0.18 3.01 15.92
C HIS A 284 -0.96 3.32 14.91
N ALA A 285 -1.82 4.28 15.25
CA ALA A 285 -3.01 4.65 14.49
C ALA A 285 -2.94 6.05 13.85
N SER A 286 -1.72 6.56 13.63
CA SER A 286 -1.46 7.88 13.03
C SER A 286 -1.79 7.90 11.54
N THR A 287 -2.09 9.09 11.02
CA THR A 287 -2.61 9.34 9.67
C THR A 287 -1.96 10.58 9.05
N VAL A 288 -2.32 10.87 7.80
CA VAL A 288 -2.01 12.10 7.07
C VAL A 288 -2.35 13.38 7.86
N VAL A 289 -3.40 13.37 8.69
CA VAL A 289 -3.83 14.53 9.49
C VAL A 289 -2.88 14.78 10.67
N ASP A 290 -2.39 13.72 11.32
CA ASP A 290 -1.45 13.85 12.43
C ASP A 290 -0.07 14.31 11.92
N LEU A 291 0.36 13.83 10.75
CA LEU A 291 1.58 14.31 10.09
C LEU A 291 1.45 15.77 9.65
N LEU A 292 0.28 16.17 9.15
CA LEU A 292 0.01 17.54 8.70
C LEU A 292 0.25 18.55 9.82
N GLY A 293 -0.20 18.23 11.05
CA GLY A 293 0.04 19.05 12.25
C GLY A 293 1.52 19.23 12.61
N CYS A 294 2.42 18.39 12.08
CA CYS A 294 3.85 18.41 12.38
C CYS A 294 4.74 18.81 11.17
N THR A 295 4.15 19.20 10.04
CA THR A 295 4.89 19.52 8.79
C THR A 295 6.01 20.54 8.98
N GLU A 296 5.76 21.62 9.73
CA GLU A 296 6.76 22.65 10.02
C GLU A 296 8.00 22.10 10.76
N HIS A 297 7.80 21.18 11.73
CA HIS A 297 8.92 20.51 12.39
C HIS A 297 9.71 19.68 11.40
N PHE A 298 9.04 18.88 10.56
CA PHE A 298 9.67 18.08 9.53
C PHE A 298 10.38 18.89 8.44
N MET A 299 10.14 20.20 8.31
CA MET A 299 10.93 21.06 7.42
C MET A 299 12.25 21.56 8.04
N THR A 300 12.39 21.57 9.38
CA THR A 300 13.63 22.00 10.08
C THR A 300 14.88 21.16 9.79
N SER A 301 16.06 21.66 10.17
CA SER A 301 17.33 20.92 10.11
C SER A 301 17.41 19.71 11.04
N ASP A 302 16.61 19.71 12.11
CA ASP A 302 16.84 18.85 13.28
C ASP A 302 16.01 17.57 13.21
N ALA A 303 14.90 17.60 12.47
CA ALA A 303 13.98 16.49 12.22
C ALA A 303 14.58 15.42 11.28
N ARG A 304 14.46 14.16 11.67
CA ARG A 304 15.15 13.01 11.08
C ARG A 304 14.17 12.10 10.36
N VAL A 305 14.68 11.29 9.43
CA VAL A 305 13.87 10.27 8.75
C VAL A 305 13.29 9.21 9.70
N GLY A 306 13.93 8.98 10.86
CA GLY A 306 13.39 8.08 11.90
C GLY A 306 12.16 8.64 12.61
N ASP A 307 12.05 9.96 12.70
CA ASP A 307 10.97 10.64 13.44
C ASP A 307 9.64 10.54 12.67
N LEU A 308 9.69 10.29 11.36
CA LEU A 308 8.51 9.94 10.54
C LEU A 308 7.86 8.60 10.91
N SER A 309 8.56 7.70 11.61
CA SER A 309 8.04 6.36 11.95
C SER A 309 6.87 6.37 12.96
N GLU A 310 6.61 7.51 13.60
CA GLU A 310 5.39 7.75 14.39
C GLU A 310 4.15 8.06 13.50
N TYR A 311 4.36 8.35 12.21
CA TYR A 311 3.34 8.83 11.27
C TYR A 311 3.13 7.90 10.07
N VAL A 312 4.15 7.15 9.65
CA VAL A 312 4.08 6.24 8.50
C VAL A 312 4.15 4.77 8.92
N HIS A 313 3.32 3.92 8.32
CA HIS A 313 3.34 2.49 8.62
C HIS A 313 4.30 1.76 7.69
N HIS A 314 5.46 1.37 8.21
CA HIS A 314 6.44 0.59 7.46
C HIS A 314 5.90 -0.79 7.03
N GLN A 315 6.29 -1.27 5.85
CA GLN A 315 5.87 -2.57 5.29
C GLN A 315 7.06 -3.54 5.20
N PRO A 316 7.45 -4.27 6.28
CA PRO A 316 8.78 -4.87 6.41
C PRO A 316 9.16 -5.89 5.32
N ALA A 317 8.17 -6.59 4.76
CA ALA A 317 8.38 -7.59 3.72
C ALA A 317 8.73 -6.97 2.36
N ASP A 318 8.26 -5.76 2.09
CA ASP A 318 8.31 -5.08 0.78
C ASP A 318 9.00 -3.71 0.81
N ARG A 319 9.44 -3.24 1.98
CA ARG A 319 10.40 -2.15 2.23
C ARG A 319 9.95 -0.72 1.89
N TYR A 320 8.66 -0.50 1.64
CA TYR A 320 8.07 0.83 1.48
C TYR A 320 7.31 1.26 2.74
N ASP A 321 7.04 2.55 2.88
CA ASP A 321 6.26 3.15 3.97
C ASP A 321 4.87 3.56 3.49
N VAL A 322 3.90 3.67 4.41
CA VAL A 322 2.51 4.00 4.09
C VAL A 322 2.02 5.19 4.90
N LEU A 323 1.65 6.27 4.22
CA LEU A 323 0.88 7.39 4.81
C LEU A 323 -0.61 7.19 4.49
N ARG A 324 -1.42 6.98 5.53
CA ARG A 324 -2.87 6.69 5.39
C ARG A 324 -3.72 7.96 5.41
N SER A 325 -4.83 7.93 4.68
CA SER A 325 -5.98 8.80 4.90
C SER A 325 -6.50 8.65 6.33
N ASP A 326 -7.23 9.65 6.82
CA ASP A 326 -7.99 9.49 8.06
C ASP A 326 -9.26 8.66 7.85
N ASP A 327 -9.42 7.56 8.59
CA ASP A 327 -10.60 6.69 8.62
C ASP A 327 -11.37 6.74 9.95
N ARG A 328 -10.95 7.63 10.88
CA ARG A 328 -11.61 7.84 12.18
C ARG A 328 -13.08 8.23 11.95
N SER A 329 -13.98 7.47 12.56
CA SER A 329 -15.42 7.49 12.27
C SER A 329 -16.26 8.03 13.45
N GLY A 330 -15.69 8.95 14.23
CA GLY A 330 -16.29 9.45 15.49
C GLY A 330 -16.61 10.95 15.54
N ASP A 331 -15.73 11.80 15.00
CA ASP A 331 -15.87 13.26 15.09
C ASP A 331 -16.72 13.87 13.97
N GLN A 332 -17.41 14.99 14.28
CA GLN A 332 -18.34 15.63 13.35
C GLN A 332 -17.67 16.41 12.21
N GLU A 333 -16.35 16.61 12.26
CA GLU A 333 -15.56 17.28 11.23
C GLU A 333 -14.35 16.41 10.83
N ARG A 334 -14.52 15.51 9.85
CA ARG A 334 -13.38 14.84 9.20
C ARG A 334 -12.59 15.87 8.41
N HIS A 335 -11.30 16.04 8.72
CA HIS A 335 -10.45 17.04 8.09
C HIS A 335 -10.25 16.73 6.59
N MET A 336 -10.87 17.53 5.73
CA MET A 336 -10.75 17.38 4.28
C MET A 336 -9.49 18.07 3.77
N VAL A 337 -8.38 17.32 3.68
CA VAL A 337 -7.06 17.80 3.22
C VAL A 337 -7.18 18.68 1.96
N THR A 338 -6.76 19.93 2.08
CA THR A 338 -6.83 20.96 1.04
C THR A 338 -5.62 20.91 0.08
N GLY A 339 -5.62 21.75 -0.96
CA GLY A 339 -4.48 21.83 -1.91
C GLY A 339 -3.18 22.22 -1.21
N ASP A 340 -3.19 23.34 -0.49
CA ASP A 340 -2.10 23.90 0.31
C ASP A 340 -1.59 22.93 1.41
N GLU A 341 -2.41 21.95 1.81
CA GLU A 341 -2.04 20.90 2.75
C GLU A 341 -1.39 19.70 2.04
N VAL A 342 -1.88 19.31 0.86
CA VAL A 342 -1.15 18.38 -0.03
C VAL A 342 0.22 18.96 -0.37
N ASP A 343 0.35 20.27 -0.63
CA ASP A 343 1.63 20.91 -0.91
C ASP A 343 2.62 20.80 0.26
N ARG A 344 2.17 21.05 1.50
CA ARG A 344 3.01 20.94 2.71
C ARG A 344 3.38 19.50 3.04
N LEU A 345 2.44 18.57 2.91
CA LEU A 345 2.67 17.13 3.09
C LEU A 345 3.61 16.57 2.02
N HIS A 346 3.47 17.03 0.77
CA HIS A 346 4.38 16.67 -0.32
C HIS A 346 5.78 17.22 -0.08
N ALA A 347 5.94 18.48 0.34
CA ALA A 347 7.25 19.05 0.66
C ALA A 347 8.01 18.24 1.73
N VAL A 348 7.30 17.74 2.76
CA VAL A 348 7.86 16.80 3.74
C VAL A 348 8.20 15.46 3.09
N ALA A 349 7.28 14.84 2.35
CA ALA A 349 7.54 13.56 1.69
C ALA A 349 8.75 13.64 0.73
N ALA A 350 8.85 14.71 -0.06
CA ALA A 350 9.91 15.00 -1.02
C ALA A 350 11.28 15.25 -0.37
N LYS A 351 11.32 15.68 0.90
CA LYS A 351 12.54 15.84 1.68
C LYS A 351 13.13 14.51 2.17
N TYR A 352 12.28 13.52 2.47
CA TYR A 352 12.69 12.26 3.11
C TYR A 352 12.62 11.02 2.20
N TYR A 353 11.82 11.05 1.13
CA TYR A 353 11.60 9.90 0.23
C TYR A 353 12.17 10.12 -1.17
N ARG A 354 12.74 9.05 -1.74
CA ARG A 354 13.29 9.04 -3.11
C ARG A 354 12.21 8.88 -4.18
N ALA A 355 11.12 8.21 -3.85
CA ALA A 355 9.91 8.16 -4.66
C ALA A 355 8.65 8.22 -3.78
N ILE A 356 7.60 8.84 -4.31
CA ILE A 356 6.29 9.00 -3.67
C ILE A 356 5.26 8.44 -4.65
N VAL A 357 4.44 7.48 -4.23
CA VAL A 357 3.37 6.88 -5.03
C VAL A 357 2.03 7.24 -4.39
N MET A 358 1.31 8.18 -5.01
CA MET A 358 0.08 8.74 -4.47
C MET A 358 -1.15 8.02 -5.05
N ASP A 359 -1.99 7.47 -4.17
CA ASP A 359 -3.33 6.94 -4.49
C ASP A 359 -4.30 8.11 -4.58
N SER A 360 -4.99 8.30 -5.72
CA SER A 360 -5.99 9.35 -5.82
C SER A 360 -7.29 8.94 -5.12
N GLY A 361 -7.91 9.87 -4.41
CA GLY A 361 -9.36 9.80 -4.14
C GLY A 361 -10.18 9.63 -5.42
N ASN A 362 -11.49 9.40 -5.29
CA ASN A 362 -12.40 9.25 -6.44
C ASN A 362 -12.81 10.61 -7.07
N THR A 363 -12.42 11.74 -6.48
CA THR A 363 -12.88 13.09 -6.84
C THR A 363 -11.90 13.80 -7.78
N GLU A 364 -12.08 13.63 -9.09
CA GLU A 364 -11.24 14.20 -10.18
C GLU A 364 -11.20 15.74 -10.28
N ARG A 365 -11.87 16.47 -9.37
CA ARG A 365 -11.98 17.95 -9.39
C ARG A 365 -11.65 18.64 -8.06
N GLY A 366 -11.16 17.89 -7.07
CA GLY A 366 -10.76 18.47 -5.78
C GLY A 366 -9.45 19.26 -5.87
N ALA A 367 -9.27 20.26 -5.00
CA ALA A 367 -7.99 20.99 -4.91
C ALA A 367 -6.82 20.06 -4.57
N ASN A 368 -7.07 19.03 -3.75
CA ASN A 368 -6.13 17.95 -3.43
C ASN A 368 -5.72 17.10 -4.65
N TRP A 369 -6.61 16.94 -5.64
CA TRP A 369 -6.30 16.29 -6.92
C TRP A 369 -5.44 17.21 -7.79
N GLN A 370 -5.78 18.51 -7.87
CA GLN A 370 -5.03 19.49 -8.65
C GLN A 370 -3.59 19.66 -8.13
N ALA A 371 -3.41 19.78 -6.81
CA ALA A 371 -2.08 19.77 -6.17
C ALA A 371 -1.31 18.47 -6.46
N MET A 372 -1.96 17.31 -6.35
CA MET A 372 -1.37 16.01 -6.68
C MET A 372 -0.91 15.89 -8.15
N ILE A 373 -1.59 16.54 -9.11
CA ILE A 373 -1.11 16.63 -10.49
C ILE A 373 0.07 17.61 -10.60
N GLY A 374 0.02 18.76 -9.92
CA GLY A 374 1.09 19.75 -9.90
C GLY A 374 2.44 19.22 -9.41
N HIS A 375 2.43 18.23 -8.51
CA HIS A 375 3.63 17.55 -8.01
C HIS A 375 4.03 16.29 -8.77
N ALA A 376 3.22 15.79 -9.71
CA ALA A 376 3.45 14.52 -10.39
C ALA A 376 4.56 14.61 -11.45
N ASP A 377 5.55 13.72 -11.41
CA ASP A 377 6.48 13.49 -12.52
C ASP A 377 5.92 12.45 -13.52
N GLN A 378 5.06 11.55 -13.03
CA GLN A 378 4.47 10.47 -13.84
C GLN A 378 3.02 10.18 -13.44
N VAL A 379 2.20 9.81 -14.43
CA VAL A 379 0.82 9.37 -14.23
C VAL A 379 0.65 7.89 -14.57
N VAL A 380 -0.02 7.16 -13.68
CA VAL A 380 -0.40 5.75 -13.88
C VAL A 380 -1.91 5.63 -13.80
N ILE A 381 -2.52 5.01 -14.80
CA ILE A 381 -3.97 4.90 -14.94
C ILE A 381 -4.38 3.43 -14.91
N PRO A 382 -4.72 2.87 -13.73
CA PRO A 382 -5.16 1.49 -13.64
C PRO A 382 -6.60 1.32 -14.13
N VAL A 383 -6.81 0.32 -14.97
CA VAL A 383 -8.11 -0.15 -15.45
C VAL A 383 -8.26 -1.63 -15.15
N LYS A 384 -9.49 -2.07 -14.87
CA LYS A 384 -9.82 -3.49 -14.68
C LYS A 384 -10.27 -4.13 -15.98
N SER A 385 -10.04 -5.43 -16.15
CA SER A 385 -10.54 -6.20 -17.30
C SER A 385 -12.03 -6.54 -17.18
N VAL A 386 -12.86 -5.52 -16.95
CA VAL A 386 -14.32 -5.63 -16.84
C VAL A 386 -14.96 -4.58 -17.75
N ASP A 387 -16.23 -4.79 -18.06
CA ASP A 387 -16.96 -3.92 -18.98
C ASP A 387 -17.14 -2.52 -18.35
N ASP A 388 -17.20 -1.49 -19.20
CA ASP A 388 -17.17 -0.06 -18.83
C ASP A 388 -15.93 0.41 -18.02
N ALA A 389 -14.87 -0.39 -17.88
CA ALA A 389 -13.68 0.04 -17.13
C ALA A 389 -12.86 1.14 -17.83
N ALA A 390 -12.88 1.16 -19.17
CA ALA A 390 -12.12 2.11 -19.99
C ALA A 390 -12.54 3.57 -19.75
N GLU A 391 -13.83 3.82 -19.52
CA GLU A 391 -14.40 5.17 -19.36
C GLU A 391 -13.67 6.02 -18.30
N GLY A 392 -13.30 5.41 -17.16
CA GLY A 392 -12.58 6.10 -16.09
C GLY A 392 -11.18 6.55 -16.50
N ALA A 393 -10.48 5.77 -17.33
CA ALA A 393 -9.17 6.15 -17.86
C ALA A 393 -9.28 7.23 -18.94
N SER A 394 -10.25 7.10 -19.85
CA SER A 394 -10.51 8.11 -20.89
C SER A 394 -10.91 9.47 -20.28
N ARG A 395 -11.65 9.49 -19.16
CA ARG A 395 -11.93 10.70 -18.37
C ARG A 395 -10.65 11.33 -17.79
N VAL A 396 -9.75 10.54 -17.19
CA VAL A 396 -8.46 11.05 -16.68
C VAL A 396 -7.61 11.64 -17.80
N LEU A 397 -7.46 10.93 -18.92
CA LEU A 397 -6.66 11.40 -20.06
C LEU A 397 -7.25 12.70 -20.64
N ALA A 398 -8.58 12.79 -20.78
CA ALA A 398 -9.25 14.02 -21.21
C ALA A 398 -9.08 15.18 -20.22
N ALA A 399 -9.16 14.93 -18.92
CA ALA A 399 -8.97 15.95 -17.88
C ALA A 399 -7.52 16.49 -17.87
N LEU A 400 -6.52 15.61 -17.98
CA LEU A 400 -5.11 16.00 -18.08
C LEU A 400 -4.81 16.74 -19.39
N HIS A 401 -5.40 16.32 -20.52
CA HIS A 401 -5.24 16.99 -21.81
C HIS A 401 -5.91 18.37 -21.86
N ALA A 402 -6.97 18.59 -21.07
CA ALA A 402 -7.60 19.89 -20.87
C ALA A 402 -6.91 20.77 -19.81
N GLY A 403 -5.89 20.24 -19.13
CA GLY A 403 -5.07 20.96 -18.16
C GLY A 403 -4.00 21.84 -18.81
N ASP A 404 -3.03 22.26 -18.00
CA ASP A 404 -1.88 23.06 -18.45
C ASP A 404 -0.84 22.23 -19.22
N THR A 405 0.27 22.86 -19.60
CA THR A 405 1.35 22.19 -20.35
C THR A 405 1.98 21.01 -19.60
N HIS A 406 1.98 21.02 -18.26
CA HIS A 406 2.51 19.95 -17.41
C HIS A 406 1.54 18.77 -17.35
N ALA A 407 0.26 19.03 -17.06
CA ALA A 407 -0.79 18.02 -17.11
C ALA A 407 -0.90 17.36 -18.51
N GLN A 408 -0.74 18.13 -19.58
CA GLN A 408 -0.70 17.61 -20.94
C GLN A 408 0.55 16.74 -21.23
N GLU A 409 1.70 17.04 -20.62
CA GLU A 409 2.90 16.20 -20.73
C GLU A 409 2.74 14.90 -19.93
N LEU A 410 2.11 14.97 -18.76
CA LEU A 410 1.70 13.79 -17.99
C LEU A 410 0.70 12.91 -18.75
N ALA A 411 -0.24 13.50 -19.51
CA ALA A 411 -1.13 12.76 -20.39
C ALA A 411 -0.35 12.03 -21.50
N ARG A 412 0.56 12.73 -22.20
CA ARG A 412 1.42 12.13 -23.23
C ARG A 412 2.31 11.00 -22.68
N ASN A 413 2.71 11.12 -21.42
CA ASN A 413 3.58 10.16 -20.75
C ASN A 413 2.86 9.08 -19.93
N ALA A 414 1.53 9.11 -19.85
CA ALA A 414 0.78 8.22 -18.98
C ALA A 414 1.06 6.73 -19.25
N VAL A 415 1.04 5.92 -18.19
CA VAL A 415 1.13 4.46 -18.27
C VAL A 415 -0.20 3.84 -17.85
N VAL A 416 -0.88 3.14 -18.75
CA VAL A 416 -2.13 2.43 -18.43
C VAL A 416 -1.80 1.04 -17.88
N VAL A 417 -2.43 0.64 -16.78
CA VAL A 417 -2.19 -0.67 -16.14
C VAL A 417 -3.47 -1.50 -16.21
N VAL A 418 -3.47 -2.54 -17.04
CA VAL A 418 -4.65 -3.40 -17.27
C VAL A 418 -4.63 -4.58 -16.30
N LEU A 419 -5.42 -4.48 -15.23
CA LEU A 419 -5.56 -5.47 -14.17
C LEU A 419 -6.57 -6.56 -14.55
N CYS A 420 -6.12 -7.80 -14.75
CA CYS A 420 -7.02 -8.90 -15.05
C CYS A 420 -7.86 -9.29 -13.81
N CYS A 421 -9.19 -9.12 -13.88
CA CYS A 421 -10.10 -9.46 -12.79
C CYS A 421 -10.41 -10.94 -12.65
N GLU A 422 -10.20 -11.73 -13.71
CA GLU A 422 -10.45 -13.18 -13.73
C GLU A 422 -9.38 -13.89 -14.56
N PRO A 423 -9.10 -15.19 -14.31
CA PRO A 423 -8.18 -15.99 -15.12
C PRO A 423 -8.53 -16.02 -16.62
N GLY A 424 -9.82 -16.01 -16.97
CA GLY A 424 -10.28 -16.04 -18.36
C GLY A 424 -10.03 -14.74 -19.12
N HIS A 425 -10.16 -13.58 -18.45
CA HIS A 425 -10.09 -12.28 -19.08
C HIS A 425 -8.70 -11.92 -19.64
N GLN A 426 -7.63 -12.58 -19.20
CA GLN A 426 -6.25 -12.24 -19.60
C GLN A 426 -5.99 -12.38 -21.11
N LYS A 427 -6.62 -13.35 -21.79
CA LYS A 427 -6.33 -13.64 -23.22
C LYS A 427 -7.14 -12.81 -24.21
N THR A 428 -8.21 -12.18 -23.75
CA THR A 428 -9.23 -11.50 -24.59
C THR A 428 -9.39 -10.06 -24.10
N LYS A 429 -10.31 -9.79 -23.14
CA LYS A 429 -10.57 -8.42 -22.62
C LYS A 429 -9.33 -7.64 -22.23
N ALA A 430 -8.36 -8.27 -21.57
CA ALA A 430 -7.14 -7.59 -21.12
C ALA A 430 -6.12 -7.30 -22.24
N LYS A 431 -6.26 -7.95 -23.40
CA LYS A 431 -5.54 -7.62 -24.64
C LYS A 431 -6.29 -6.56 -25.44
N GLU A 432 -7.61 -6.69 -25.55
CA GLU A 432 -8.49 -5.72 -26.23
C GLU A 432 -8.35 -4.32 -25.61
N LEU A 433 -8.44 -4.20 -24.27
CA LEU A 433 -8.17 -2.95 -23.55
C LEU A 433 -6.73 -2.45 -23.75
N ALA A 434 -5.74 -3.34 -23.91
CA ALA A 434 -4.37 -2.91 -24.15
C ALA A 434 -4.16 -2.35 -25.55
N GLU A 435 -4.86 -2.89 -26.56
CA GLU A 435 -4.88 -2.39 -27.92
C GLU A 435 -5.73 -1.12 -28.06
N GLU A 436 -6.79 -0.97 -27.25
CA GLU A 436 -7.61 0.25 -27.14
C GLU A 436 -6.81 1.45 -26.56
N PHE A 437 -6.01 1.24 -25.50
CA PHE A 437 -5.26 2.31 -24.85
C PHE A 437 -3.89 2.62 -25.47
N ALA A 438 -3.33 1.73 -26.29
CA ALA A 438 -2.02 1.93 -26.94
C ALA A 438 -1.86 3.24 -27.75
N PRO A 439 -2.90 3.83 -28.39
CA PRO A 439 -2.78 5.12 -29.07
C PRO A 439 -2.79 6.35 -28.15
N TYR A 440 -3.17 6.20 -26.87
CA TYR A 440 -3.47 7.31 -25.96
C TYR A 440 -2.52 7.43 -24.76
N ALA A 441 -1.60 6.49 -24.59
CA ALA A 441 -0.67 6.38 -23.47
C ALA A 441 0.72 5.94 -23.97
N ARG A 442 1.82 6.37 -23.32
CA ARG A 442 3.18 5.97 -23.73
C ARG A 442 3.37 4.45 -23.68
N ALA A 443 2.79 3.80 -22.68
CA ALA A 443 2.88 2.37 -22.47
C ALA A 443 1.61 1.81 -21.84
N VAL A 444 1.32 0.53 -22.13
CA VAL A 444 0.23 -0.22 -21.50
C VAL A 444 0.77 -1.53 -20.93
N ALA A 445 0.55 -1.75 -19.63
CA ALA A 445 1.08 -2.89 -18.89
C ALA A 445 -0.04 -3.83 -18.41
N THR A 446 -0.20 -4.99 -19.05
CA THR A 446 -1.16 -6.01 -18.63
C THR A 446 -0.64 -6.85 -17.46
N ILE A 447 -1.36 -6.84 -16.34
CA ILE A 447 -1.08 -7.63 -15.13
C ILE A 447 -2.01 -8.86 -15.11
N PRO A 448 -1.48 -10.09 -14.95
CA PRO A 448 -2.30 -11.30 -14.87
C PRO A 448 -3.22 -11.29 -13.64
N TYR A 449 -4.24 -12.14 -13.67
CA TYR A 449 -5.08 -12.35 -12.49
C TYR A 449 -4.26 -12.99 -11.36
N ASP A 450 -4.39 -12.43 -10.16
CA ASP A 450 -3.72 -12.93 -8.97
C ASP A 450 -4.62 -12.73 -7.75
N ARG A 451 -4.86 -13.82 -7.01
CA ARG A 451 -5.70 -13.79 -5.80
C ARG A 451 -5.13 -12.85 -4.72
N ALA A 452 -3.80 -12.68 -4.66
CA ALA A 452 -3.13 -11.76 -3.75
C ALA A 452 -3.34 -10.27 -4.08
N LEU A 453 -3.91 -9.95 -5.26
CA LEU A 453 -4.38 -8.61 -5.61
C LEU A 453 -5.87 -8.39 -5.30
N VAL A 454 -6.63 -9.45 -5.00
CA VAL A 454 -8.08 -9.36 -4.73
C VAL A 454 -8.35 -9.33 -3.23
N GLU A 455 -7.83 -10.27 -2.45
CA GLU A 455 -8.21 -10.49 -1.05
C GLU A 455 -7.21 -9.89 -0.04
N GLY A 456 -7.74 -9.34 1.07
CA GLY A 456 -6.96 -8.97 2.26
C GLY A 456 -5.85 -7.93 2.05
N ARG A 457 -4.76 -8.07 2.84
CA ARG A 457 -3.55 -7.23 2.76
C ARG A 457 -2.66 -7.70 1.60
N VAL A 458 -2.27 -6.79 0.72
CA VAL A 458 -1.43 -7.09 -0.46
C VAL A 458 0.03 -7.24 -0.03
N ARG A 459 0.72 -8.25 -0.57
CA ARG A 459 2.17 -8.45 -0.41
C ARG A 459 2.79 -8.86 -1.74
N PHE A 460 3.87 -8.21 -2.16
CA PHE A 460 4.53 -8.49 -3.44
C PHE A 460 5.13 -9.90 -3.48
N SER A 461 5.61 -10.38 -2.34
CA SER A 461 6.09 -11.75 -2.12
C SER A 461 5.01 -12.83 -2.25
N ALA A 462 3.73 -12.51 -1.99
CA ALA A 462 2.63 -13.49 -2.02
C ALA A 462 2.07 -13.76 -3.43
N MET A 463 2.31 -12.86 -4.38
CA MET A 463 1.88 -13.00 -5.78
C MET A 463 2.57 -14.17 -6.52
N THR A 464 2.04 -14.55 -7.69
CA THR A 464 2.73 -15.49 -8.59
C THR A 464 4.00 -14.88 -9.20
N PRO A 465 4.96 -15.69 -9.67
CA PRO A 465 6.12 -15.21 -10.41
C PRO A 465 5.76 -14.43 -11.69
N ALA A 466 4.66 -14.79 -12.35
CA ALA A 466 4.19 -14.11 -13.55
C ALA A 466 3.65 -12.70 -13.24
N THR A 467 2.89 -12.55 -12.14
CA THR A 467 2.37 -11.26 -11.67
C THR A 467 3.50 -10.34 -11.23
N ARG A 468 4.49 -10.85 -10.47
CA ARG A 468 5.71 -10.09 -10.12
C ARG A 468 6.48 -9.64 -11.36
N ARG A 469 6.64 -10.51 -12.37
CA ARG A 469 7.32 -10.16 -13.63
C ARG A 469 6.56 -9.09 -14.41
N ALA A 470 5.21 -9.11 -14.37
CA ALA A 470 4.37 -8.10 -14.99
C ALA A 470 4.46 -6.74 -14.27
N TRP A 471 4.43 -6.73 -12.93
CA TRP A 471 4.63 -5.51 -12.14
C TRP A 471 6.02 -4.90 -12.30
N LEU A 472 7.06 -5.74 -12.45
CA LEU A 472 8.41 -5.27 -12.77
C LEU A 472 8.45 -4.56 -14.14
N ARG A 473 7.78 -5.09 -15.18
CA ARG A 473 7.61 -4.38 -16.47
C ARG A 473 6.84 -3.07 -16.31
N ALA A 474 5.79 -3.05 -15.50
CA ALA A 474 5.03 -1.84 -15.23
C ALA A 474 5.91 -0.78 -14.54
N GLY A 475 6.71 -1.16 -13.54
CA GLY A 475 7.67 -0.28 -12.88
C GLY A 475 8.73 0.28 -13.82
N ALA A 476 9.27 -0.55 -14.73
CA ALA A 476 10.20 -0.11 -15.76
C ALA A 476 9.54 0.89 -16.73
N ALA A 477 8.36 0.57 -17.27
CA ALA A 477 7.60 1.47 -18.16
C ALA A 477 7.21 2.80 -17.48
N VAL A 478 6.93 2.79 -16.17
CA VAL A 478 6.71 4.00 -15.35
C VAL A 478 8.01 4.80 -15.22
N ARG A 479 9.12 4.13 -14.92
CA ARG A 479 10.45 4.73 -14.78
C ARG A 479 11.01 5.31 -16.08
N GLU A 480 10.65 4.78 -17.24
CA GLU A 480 11.08 5.31 -18.56
C GLU A 480 10.62 6.76 -18.84
N GLY A 481 9.65 7.28 -18.09
CA GLY A 481 9.25 8.69 -18.12
C GLY A 481 9.42 9.39 -16.76
N LEU A 482 10.54 9.15 -16.07
CA LEU A 482 10.96 9.81 -14.82
C LEU A 482 12.38 10.39 -14.93
#